data_AF-A0A935FC68-F1
#
_entry.id   AF-A0A935FC68-F1
#
_cell.length_a   1.000
_cell.length_b   1.000
_cell.length_c   1.000
_cell.angle_alpha   90.00
_cell.angle_beta   90.00
_cell.angle_gamma   90.00
#
_symmetry.space_group_name_H-M   'P 1'
#
loop_
_entity.id
_entity.type
_entity.pdbx_description
1 polymer ?
#
loop_
_entity_poly.entity_id
_entity_poly.type
_entity_poly.pdbx_seq_one_letter_code
_entity_poly.pdbx_strand_id
1 'polypeptide(L)'
;MYNALIKTELADSFQSAIIIKELEIENRSADLVEAIKNKNKEVIYFYTKGIAIDSLTQQLIIAYSENQSKTRLLEKGFDLPVKPILKGKKKIDELFEASVADGWKIFYQQYPKSAGIFSFSKAYFSSDRTLAVFYCSHQKGGLNGHGDLVIIENVDNQLRVKYLISLWQS
;
A
#
# COMPACT_ATOMS: atom_id res chain seq x y z
N MET A 1 -9.15 -4.65 -7.92
CA MET A 1 -8.71 -3.52 -7.06
C MET A 1 -7.20 -3.34 -7.09
N TYR A 2 -6.39 -4.23 -6.48
CA TYR A 2 -4.93 -4.12 -6.52
C TYR A 2 -4.37 -3.99 -7.95
N ASN A 3 -4.93 -4.72 -8.92
CA ASN A 3 -4.55 -4.59 -10.34
C ASN A 3 -4.72 -3.17 -10.88
N ALA A 4 -5.78 -2.45 -10.49
CA ALA A 4 -6.01 -1.08 -10.98
C ALA A 4 -4.95 -0.12 -10.42
N LEU A 5 -4.62 -0.22 -9.13
CA LEU A 5 -3.57 0.59 -8.50
C LEU A 5 -2.18 0.27 -9.05
N ILE A 6 -1.88 -1.00 -9.32
CA ILE A 6 -0.60 -1.33 -9.94
C ILE A 6 -0.56 -0.76 -11.36
N LYS A 7 -1.63 -0.90 -12.14
CA LYS A 7 -1.70 -0.41 -13.53
C LYS A 7 -1.46 1.10 -13.65
N THR A 8 -1.87 1.91 -12.67
CA THR A 8 -1.58 3.36 -12.67
C THR A 8 -0.10 3.68 -12.51
N GLU A 9 0.68 2.73 -11.98
CA GLU A 9 2.12 2.89 -11.71
C GLU A 9 3.03 2.29 -12.79
N LEU A 10 2.45 1.66 -13.82
CA LEU A 10 3.19 0.99 -14.88
C LEU A 10 3.45 1.93 -16.06
N ALA A 11 4.71 2.02 -16.46
CA ALA A 11 5.14 2.55 -17.76
C ALA A 11 5.32 1.40 -18.77
N ASP A 12 5.18 1.71 -20.07
CA ASP A 12 5.31 0.75 -21.18
C ASP A 12 6.67 0.03 -21.23
N SER A 13 7.70 0.64 -20.63
CA SER A 13 9.04 0.06 -20.57
C SER A 13 9.20 -1.10 -19.58
N PHE A 14 8.26 -1.28 -18.64
CA PHE A 14 8.36 -2.32 -17.62
C PHE A 14 7.99 -3.70 -18.17
N GLN A 15 8.64 -4.73 -17.62
CA GLN A 15 8.43 -6.13 -18.03
C GLN A 15 7.87 -7.00 -16.91
N SER A 16 8.06 -6.59 -15.65
CA SER A 16 7.53 -7.30 -14.49
C SER A 16 7.13 -6.37 -13.37
N ALA A 17 6.32 -6.85 -12.44
CA ALA A 17 6.07 -6.19 -11.15
C ALA A 17 6.27 -7.21 -10.03
N ILE A 18 7.12 -6.89 -9.06
CA ILE A 18 7.32 -7.76 -7.89
C ILE A 18 6.24 -7.43 -6.87
N ILE A 19 5.54 -8.45 -6.40
CA ILE A 19 4.44 -8.30 -5.44
C ILE A 19 4.77 -9.12 -4.20
N ILE A 20 4.82 -8.46 -3.05
CA ILE A 20 5.05 -9.11 -1.76
C ILE A 20 3.81 -9.91 -1.36
N LYS A 21 3.94 -11.24 -1.27
CA LYS A 21 2.81 -12.14 -0.99
C LYS A 21 2.40 -12.16 0.48
N GLU A 22 3.30 -11.79 1.38
CA GLU A 22 3.12 -11.82 2.83
C GLU A 22 3.63 -10.51 3.39
N LEU A 23 2.72 -9.66 3.87
CA LEU A 23 3.10 -8.41 4.53
C LEU A 23 2.95 -8.59 6.03
N GLU A 24 4.05 -8.48 6.76
CA GLU A 24 4.03 -8.04 8.15
C GLU A 24 3.78 -6.54 8.10
N ILE A 25 2.57 -6.11 8.48
CA ILE A 25 2.24 -4.70 8.38
C ILE A 25 2.98 -3.99 9.51
N GLU A 26 3.95 -3.14 9.13
CA GLU A 26 4.42 -2.08 10.01
C GLU A 26 3.26 -1.09 10.16
N ASN A 27 2.90 -0.73 11.40
CA ASN A 27 1.80 0.22 11.68
C ASN A 27 2.19 1.65 11.28
N ARG A 28 2.38 1.88 9.98
CA ARG A 28 2.75 3.16 9.36
C ARG A 28 1.63 4.21 9.45
N SER A 29 0.45 3.81 9.94
CA SER A 29 -0.69 4.69 10.19
C SER A 29 -0.84 5.13 11.65
N ALA A 30 0.07 4.73 12.56
CA ALA A 30 -0.07 4.98 13.99
C ALA A 30 -0.25 6.48 14.31
N ASP A 31 0.61 7.34 13.76
CA ASP A 31 0.57 8.79 14.01
C ASP A 31 -0.73 9.43 13.52
N LEU A 32 -1.22 9.01 12.34
CA LEU A 32 -2.51 9.46 11.81
C LEU A 32 -3.67 9.00 12.71
N VAL A 33 -3.64 7.74 13.17
CA VAL A 33 -4.68 7.18 14.05
C VAL A 33 -4.72 7.91 15.39
N GLU A 34 -3.56 8.18 15.98
CA GLU A 34 -3.45 8.98 17.20
C GLU A 34 -3.99 10.40 16.99
N ALA A 35 -3.63 11.04 15.88
CA ALA A 35 -4.13 12.37 15.53
C ALA A 35 -5.66 12.38 15.37
N ILE A 36 -6.25 11.35 14.75
CA ILE A 36 -7.71 11.22 14.64
C ILE A 36 -8.34 11.08 16.03
N LYS A 37 -7.81 10.19 16.88
CA LYS A 37 -8.33 9.96 18.25
C LYS A 37 -8.28 11.22 19.11
N ASN A 38 -7.17 11.96 19.01
CA ASN A 38 -6.95 13.20 19.76
C ASN A 38 -7.55 14.44 19.08
N LYS A 39 -8.22 14.28 17.93
CA LYS A 39 -8.77 15.38 17.12
C LYS A 39 -7.73 16.45 16.76
N ASN A 40 -6.47 16.03 16.57
CA ASN A 40 -5.38 16.91 16.15
C ASN A 40 -5.54 17.28 14.67
N LYS A 41 -6.18 18.42 14.42
CA LYS A 41 -6.53 18.88 13.06
C LYS A 41 -5.31 19.14 12.18
N GLU A 42 -4.20 19.60 12.75
CA GLU A 42 -2.99 19.94 11.98
C GLU A 42 -2.35 18.68 11.39
N VAL A 43 -2.21 17.64 12.20
CA VAL A 43 -1.65 16.36 11.75
C VAL A 43 -2.59 15.66 10.77
N ILE A 44 -3.91 15.69 11.03
CA ILE A 44 -4.90 15.17 10.07
C ILE A 44 -4.77 15.93 8.73
N TYR A 45 -4.73 17.26 8.76
CA TYR A 45 -4.59 18.11 7.59
C TYR A 45 -3.33 17.79 6.79
N PHE A 46 -2.20 17.55 7.48
CA PHE A 46 -0.94 17.16 6.85
C PHE A 46 -1.09 15.86 6.05
N TYR A 47 -1.59 14.79 6.66
CA TYR A 47 -1.73 13.49 6.00
C TYR A 47 -2.78 13.51 4.88
N THR A 48 -3.91 14.20 5.09
CA THR A 48 -5.00 14.24 4.10
C THR A 48 -4.78 15.32 3.04
N LYS A 49 -3.66 16.06 3.10
CA LYS A 49 -3.37 17.19 2.22
C LYS A 49 -4.52 18.21 2.18
N GLY A 50 -5.10 18.45 3.35
CA GLY A 50 -6.22 19.38 3.56
C GLY A 50 -7.60 18.87 3.20
N ILE A 51 -7.73 17.63 2.72
CA ILE A 51 -9.04 17.03 2.46
C ILE A 51 -9.68 16.64 3.79
N ALA A 52 -10.90 17.12 4.04
CA ALA A 52 -11.66 16.71 5.21
C ALA A 52 -12.15 15.26 5.05
N ILE A 53 -11.77 14.40 6.00
CA ILE A 53 -12.26 13.02 6.06
C ILE A 53 -13.44 12.93 7.04
N ASP A 54 -14.54 12.31 6.63
CA ASP A 54 -15.74 12.15 7.44
C ASP A 54 -15.53 11.18 8.62
N SER A 55 -16.44 11.24 9.60
CA SER A 55 -16.34 10.43 10.82
C SER A 55 -16.38 8.92 10.57
N LEU A 56 -17.09 8.47 9.53
CA LEU A 56 -17.15 7.06 9.17
C LEU A 56 -15.79 6.59 8.64
N THR A 57 -15.16 7.39 7.79
CA THR A 57 -13.80 7.15 7.27
C THR A 57 -12.77 7.14 8.40
N GLN A 58 -12.87 8.08 9.35
CA GLN A 58 -12.01 8.13 10.53
C GLN A 58 -12.13 6.87 11.38
N GLN A 59 -13.36 6.42 11.67
CA GLN A 59 -13.60 5.18 12.42
C GLN A 59 -13.05 3.95 11.68
N LEU A 60 -13.20 3.91 10.36
CA LEU A 60 -12.66 2.84 9.52
C LEU A 60 -11.13 2.77 9.61
N ILE A 61 -10.44 3.91 9.56
CA ILE A 61 -8.97 3.97 9.67
C ILE A 61 -8.50 3.49 11.05
N ILE A 62 -9.16 3.93 12.13
CA ILE A 62 -8.87 3.47 13.49
C ILE A 62 -9.04 1.95 13.57
N ALA A 63 -10.20 1.44 13.15
CA ALA A 63 -10.52 0.02 13.23
C ALA A 63 -9.55 -0.82 12.40
N TYR A 64 -9.17 -0.35 11.21
CA TYR A 64 -8.14 -0.98 10.39
C TYR A 64 -6.80 -1.09 11.12
N SER A 65 -6.32 0.00 11.74
CA SER A 65 -5.04 0.00 12.48
C SER A 65 -5.07 -0.93 13.69
N GLU A 66 -6.17 -0.95 14.43
CA GLU A 66 -6.35 -1.83 15.61
C GLU A 66 -6.50 -3.31 15.25
N ASN A 67 -6.96 -3.61 14.03
CA ASN A 67 -7.17 -4.96 13.53
C ASN A 67 -6.06 -5.43 12.57
N GLN A 68 -4.92 -4.76 12.56
CA GLN A 68 -3.73 -5.24 11.85
C GLN A 68 -3.13 -6.43 12.57
N SER A 69 -3.76 -7.59 12.40
CA SER A 69 -3.18 -8.85 12.85
C SER A 69 -3.20 -9.89 11.73
N LYS A 70 -2.02 -10.48 11.56
CA LYS A 70 -1.64 -11.66 10.77
C LYS A 70 -1.34 -11.43 9.28
N THR A 71 -0.22 -12.05 8.89
CA THR A 71 0.19 -12.28 7.50
C THR A 71 -0.95 -12.96 6.74
N ARG A 72 -1.27 -12.41 5.57
CA ARG A 72 -2.16 -13.05 4.60
C ARG A 72 -1.37 -13.27 3.33
N LEU A 73 -1.50 -14.47 2.79
CA LEU A 73 -1.03 -14.80 1.45
C LEU A 73 -1.91 -14.09 0.42
N LEU A 74 -1.32 -13.17 -0.35
CA LEU A 74 -1.88 -12.76 -1.62
C LEU A 74 -1.74 -13.94 -2.59
N GLU A 75 -2.87 -14.52 -2.96
CA GLU A 75 -2.93 -15.62 -3.90
C GLU A 75 -2.98 -15.11 -5.35
N LYS A 76 -2.84 -16.03 -6.31
CA LYS A 76 -2.86 -15.75 -7.75
C LYS A 76 -4.11 -14.94 -8.14
N GLY A 77 -4.01 -14.09 -9.16
CA GLY A 77 -5.13 -13.25 -9.62
C GLY A 77 -4.75 -11.86 -10.14
N PHE A 78 -3.46 -11.58 -10.27
CA PHE A 78 -2.97 -10.35 -10.86
C PHE A 78 -3.06 -10.44 -12.39
N ASP A 79 -4.01 -9.69 -12.96
CA ASP A 79 -4.14 -9.45 -14.38
C ASP A 79 -3.52 -8.07 -14.66
N LEU A 80 -2.25 -8.10 -15.07
CA LEU A 80 -1.42 -6.93 -15.32
C LEU A 80 -0.85 -7.01 -16.74
N PRO A 81 -0.59 -5.87 -17.40
CA PRO A 81 0.07 -5.85 -18.71
C PRO A 81 1.55 -6.27 -18.64
N VAL A 82 2.10 -6.42 -17.44
CA VAL A 82 3.46 -6.90 -17.16
C VAL A 82 3.39 -8.19 -16.36
N LYS A 83 4.49 -8.97 -16.33
CA LYS A 83 4.53 -10.23 -15.57
C LYS A 83 4.46 -9.98 -14.05
N PRO A 84 3.39 -10.37 -13.33
CA PRO A 84 3.38 -10.33 -11.87
C PRO A 84 4.29 -11.44 -11.32
N ILE A 85 5.17 -11.10 -10.38
CA ILE A 85 6.04 -12.06 -9.70
C ILE A 85 5.80 -11.97 -8.20
N LEU A 86 5.18 -13.01 -7.63
CA LEU A 86 4.92 -13.09 -6.19
C LEU A 86 6.18 -13.55 -5.45
N LYS A 87 6.59 -12.79 -4.43
CA LYS A 87 7.75 -13.11 -3.58
C LYS A 87 7.40 -12.95 -2.10
N GLY A 88 7.95 -13.83 -1.25
CA GLY A 88 7.85 -13.67 0.20
C GLY A 88 8.70 -12.49 0.66
N LYS A 89 8.23 -11.78 1.68
CA LYS A 89 8.92 -10.60 2.22
C LYS A 89 10.37 -10.89 2.59
N LYS A 90 10.62 -11.97 3.33
CA LYS A 90 11.97 -12.39 3.72
C LYS A 90 12.94 -12.49 2.54
N LYS A 91 12.54 -13.10 1.42
CA LYS A 91 13.39 -13.24 0.23
C LYS A 91 13.73 -11.92 -0.44
N ILE A 92 12.87 -10.92 -0.28
CA ILE A 92 13.12 -9.58 -0.80
C ILE A 92 14.00 -8.82 0.19
N ASP A 93 13.73 -8.91 1.49
CA ASP A 93 14.54 -8.29 2.54
C ASP A 93 16.00 -8.79 2.52
N GLU A 94 16.22 -10.09 2.26
CA GLU A 94 17.54 -10.71 2.06
C GLU A 94 18.38 -10.00 0.99
N LEU A 95 17.76 -9.36 -0.01
CA LEU A 95 18.50 -8.59 -1.03
C LEU A 95 19.11 -7.31 -0.45
N PHE A 96 18.54 -6.76 0.63
CA PHE A 96 18.89 -5.45 1.19
C PHE A 96 19.68 -5.54 2.51
N GLU A 97 19.99 -6.74 3.00
CA GLU A 97 20.68 -6.95 4.29
C GLU A 97 22.05 -6.27 4.37
N ALA A 98 22.82 -6.28 3.27
CA ALA A 98 24.16 -5.70 3.24
C ALA A 98 24.12 -4.16 3.15
N SER A 99 23.31 -3.62 2.24
CA SER A 99 23.04 -2.19 2.11
C SER A 99 21.81 -1.95 1.24
N VAL A 100 21.13 -0.81 1.43
CA VAL A 100 19.98 -0.41 0.60
C VAL A 100 20.40 -0.19 -0.86
N ALA A 101 21.55 0.45 -1.07
CA ALA A 101 22.04 0.78 -2.42
C ALA A 101 22.42 -0.48 -3.21
N ASP A 102 23.16 -1.40 -2.60
CA ASP A 102 23.53 -2.66 -3.24
C ASP A 102 22.30 -3.55 -3.45
N GLY A 103 21.35 -3.53 -2.52
CA GLY A 103 20.12 -4.31 -2.64
C GLY A 103 19.28 -3.93 -3.86
N TRP A 104 19.16 -2.64 -4.18
CA TRP A 104 18.50 -2.22 -5.42
C TRP A 104 19.26 -2.63 -6.68
N LYS A 105 20.59 -2.60 -6.64
CA LYS A 105 21.43 -3.09 -7.74
C LYS A 105 21.21 -4.59 -7.96
N ILE A 106 21.25 -5.39 -6.90
CA ILE A 106 21.00 -6.85 -6.96
C ILE A 106 19.57 -7.11 -7.43
N PHE A 107 18.60 -6.35 -6.93
CA PHE A 107 17.20 -6.46 -7.34
C PHE A 107 17.04 -6.28 -8.85
N TYR A 108 17.59 -5.22 -9.43
CA TYR A 108 17.46 -4.96 -10.86
C TYR A 108 18.33 -5.86 -11.74
N GLN A 109 19.38 -6.48 -11.18
CA GLN A 109 20.09 -7.57 -11.85
C GLN A 109 19.21 -8.83 -11.94
N GLN A 110 18.46 -9.17 -10.88
CA GLN A 110 17.57 -10.33 -10.87
C GLN A 110 16.26 -10.08 -11.64
N TYR A 111 15.74 -8.86 -11.60
CA TYR A 111 14.47 -8.45 -12.19
C TYR A 111 14.68 -7.22 -13.09
N PRO A 112 15.37 -7.38 -14.23
CA PRO A 112 15.62 -6.28 -15.14
C PRO A 112 14.30 -5.68 -15.65
N LYS A 113 14.25 -4.34 -15.74
CA LYS A 113 13.05 -3.58 -16.15
C LYS A 113 11.81 -3.90 -15.31
N SER A 114 11.99 -4.30 -14.06
CA SER A 114 10.88 -4.39 -13.12
C SER A 114 10.30 -3.01 -12.84
N ALA A 115 8.99 -2.93 -12.66
CA ALA A 115 8.29 -1.77 -12.15
C ALA A 115 8.59 -1.52 -10.66
N GLY A 116 9.39 -2.37 -10.01
CA GLY A 116 9.73 -2.26 -8.60
C GLY A 116 9.01 -3.29 -7.73
N ILE A 117 8.89 -2.96 -6.44
CA ILE A 117 8.30 -3.81 -5.40
C ILE A 117 7.00 -3.18 -4.93
N PHE A 118 5.90 -3.91 -5.07
CA PHE A 118 4.59 -3.55 -4.55
C PHE A 118 4.26 -4.38 -3.31
N SER A 119 3.67 -3.74 -2.31
CA SER A 119 3.16 -4.42 -1.11
C SER A 119 1.76 -3.94 -0.80
N PHE A 120 0.91 -4.86 -0.33
CA PHE A 120 -0.48 -4.55 0.05
C PHE A 120 -0.81 -5.19 1.40
N SER A 121 -1.55 -4.47 2.23
CA SER A 121 -2.23 -5.09 3.36
C SER A 121 -3.51 -5.78 2.93
N LYS A 122 -4.06 -6.61 3.83
CA LYS A 122 -5.46 -7.02 3.74
C LYS A 122 -6.36 -5.78 3.80
N ALA A 123 -7.45 -5.80 3.01
CA ALA A 123 -8.51 -4.83 3.12
C ALA A 123 -9.36 -5.07 4.37
N TYR A 124 -9.61 -4.01 5.12
CA TYR A 124 -10.60 -3.95 6.18
C TYR A 124 -11.84 -3.23 5.67
N PHE A 125 -13.01 -3.72 6.03
CA PHE A 125 -14.29 -3.22 5.53
C PHE A 125 -15.06 -2.56 6.66
N SER A 126 -15.84 -1.52 6.34
CA SER A 126 -16.86 -1.02 7.26
C SER A 126 -17.91 -2.10 7.54
N SER A 127 -18.65 -1.97 8.64
CA SER A 127 -19.66 -2.94 9.06
C SER A 127 -20.75 -3.16 8.00
N ASP A 128 -21.14 -2.11 7.30
CA ASP A 128 -22.11 -2.10 6.20
C ASP A 128 -21.48 -2.47 4.83
N ARG A 129 -20.16 -2.68 4.76
CA ARG A 129 -19.38 -3.00 3.55
C ARG A 129 -19.48 -1.95 2.44
N THR A 130 -19.88 -0.72 2.77
CA THR A 130 -19.90 0.40 1.82
C THR A 130 -18.53 1.02 1.65
N LEU A 131 -17.64 0.87 2.64
CA LEU A 131 -16.25 1.34 2.58
C LEU A 131 -15.26 0.20 2.82
N ALA A 132 -14.06 0.36 2.25
CA ALA A 132 -12.90 -0.47 2.54
C ALA A 132 -11.65 0.38 2.67
N VAL A 133 -10.70 -0.07 3.49
CA VAL A 133 -9.37 0.54 3.64
C VAL A 133 -8.29 -0.52 3.59
N PHE A 134 -7.17 -0.20 2.94
CA PHE A 134 -5.95 -1.00 2.97
C PHE A 134 -4.75 -0.10 2.75
N TYR A 135 -3.59 -0.59 3.16
CA TYR A 135 -2.30 0.00 2.85
C TYR A 135 -1.78 -0.56 1.52
N CYS A 136 -1.20 0.32 0.70
CA CYS A 136 -0.36 -0.07 -0.41
C CYS A 136 0.97 0.68 -0.36
N SER A 137 2.03 0.04 -0.80
CA SER A 137 3.28 0.73 -1.08
C SER A 137 3.89 0.30 -2.39
N HIS A 138 4.66 1.22 -2.95
CA HIS A 138 5.44 1.00 -4.15
C HIS A 138 6.84 1.55 -3.95
N GLN A 139 7.85 0.73 -4.21
CA GLN A 139 9.25 1.13 -4.17
C GLN A 139 9.95 0.77 -5.48
N LYS A 140 10.71 1.72 -6.03
CA LYS A 140 11.50 1.61 -7.26
C LYS A 140 12.98 1.94 -7.03
N GLY A 141 13.37 2.30 -5.81
CA GLY A 141 14.73 2.68 -5.41
C GLY A 141 14.77 3.10 -3.94
N GLY A 142 15.97 3.38 -3.39
CA GLY A 142 16.11 3.78 -1.98
C GLY A 142 15.46 5.13 -1.65
N LEU A 143 15.39 6.01 -2.65
CA LEU A 143 14.80 7.36 -2.60
C LEU A 143 13.70 7.51 -3.67
N ASN A 144 13.01 6.42 -3.96
CA ASN A 144 11.89 6.43 -4.89
C ASN A 144 10.89 5.40 -4.43
N GLY A 145 10.04 5.83 -3.50
CA GLY A 145 8.93 5.01 -3.06
C GLY A 145 7.91 5.83 -2.30
N HIS A 146 6.72 5.26 -2.18
CA HIS A 146 5.64 5.83 -1.37
C HIS A 146 4.81 4.72 -0.74
N GLY A 147 4.08 5.09 0.30
CA GLY A 147 3.09 4.24 0.93
C GLY A 147 1.87 5.03 1.34
N ASP A 148 0.70 4.50 1.04
CA ASP A 148 -0.58 5.16 1.17
C ASP A 148 -1.58 4.27 1.88
N LEU A 149 -2.50 4.88 2.64
CA LEU A 149 -3.79 4.29 2.91
C LEU A 149 -4.74 4.62 1.76
N VAL A 150 -5.32 3.58 1.18
CA VAL A 150 -6.34 3.69 0.14
C VAL A 150 -7.68 3.40 0.76
N ILE A 151 -8.57 4.39 0.72
CA ILE A 151 -9.96 4.27 1.14
C ILE A 151 -10.80 4.16 -0.14
N ILE A 152 -11.63 3.14 -0.19
CA ILE A 152 -12.51 2.85 -1.30
C ILE A 152 -13.94 2.90 -0.82
N GLU A 153 -14.81 3.45 -1.65
CA GLU A 153 -16.24 3.38 -1.50
C GLU A 153 -16.87 2.48 -2.56
N ASN A 154 -17.91 1.76 -2.17
CA ASN A 154 -18.77 1.01 -3.06
C ASN A 154 -20.06 1.81 -3.27
N VAL A 155 -20.19 2.40 -4.46
CA VAL A 155 -21.39 3.14 -4.87
C VAL A 155 -22.04 2.36 -6.01
N ASP A 156 -23.25 1.83 -5.78
CA ASP A 156 -24.01 1.07 -6.78
C ASP A 156 -23.22 -0.10 -7.40
N ASN A 157 -22.54 -0.89 -6.56
CA ASN A 157 -21.66 -1.99 -6.96
C ASN A 157 -20.42 -1.56 -7.78
N GLN A 158 -20.08 -0.27 -7.78
CA GLN A 158 -18.86 0.26 -8.36
C GLN A 158 -17.89 0.69 -7.27
N LEU A 159 -16.72 0.06 -7.23
CA LEU A 159 -15.63 0.44 -6.35
C LEU A 159 -14.92 1.69 -6.88
N ARG A 160 -14.82 2.72 -6.06
CA ARG A 160 -14.14 3.99 -6.39
C ARG A 160 -13.15 4.34 -5.28
N VAL A 161 -11.99 4.88 -5.66
CA VAL A 161 -11.06 5.44 -4.67
C VAL A 161 -11.68 6.72 -4.13
N LYS A 162 -12.01 6.69 -2.84
CA LYS A 162 -12.56 7.84 -2.11
C LYS A 162 -11.44 8.75 -1.61
N TYR A 163 -10.40 8.14 -1.00
CA TYR A 163 -9.23 8.86 -0.53
C TYR A 163 -7.95 8.05 -0.77
N LEU A 164 -6.86 8.77 -1.01
CA LEU A 164 -5.50 8.25 -1.02
C LEU A 164 -4.68 9.12 -0.05
N ILE A 165 -4.37 8.55 1.11
CA ILE A 165 -3.71 9.25 2.21
C ILE A 165 -2.25 8.82 2.25
N SER A 166 -1.35 9.72 1.86
CA SER A 166 0.09 9.49 1.80
C SER A 166 0.69 9.41 3.20
N LEU A 167 1.13 8.23 3.61
CA LEU A 167 1.76 8.01 4.93
C LEU A 167 3.25 8.34 4.90
N TRP A 168 3.92 8.06 3.77
CA TRP A 168 5.33 8.37 3.57
C TRP A 168 5.68 8.44 2.09
N GLN A 169 6.75 9.18 1.79
CA GLN A 169 7.38 9.27 0.49
C GLN A 169 8.89 9.39 0.71
N SER A 170 9.68 8.73 -0.13
CA SER A 170 11.15 8.75 -0.14
C SER A 170 11.64 9.22 -1.49
#